data_AF-A0A7X8X0W5-F1
#
_entry.id   AF-A0A7X8X0W5-F1
#
_cell.length_a   1.000
_cell.length_b   1.000
_cell.length_c   1.000
_cell.angle_alpha   90.00
_cell.angle_beta   90.00
_cell.angle_gamma   90.00
#
_symmetry.space_group_name_H-M   'P 1'
#
loop_
_entity.id
_entity.type
_entity.pdbx_description
1 polymer ?
#
loop_
_entity_poly.entity_id
_entity_poly.type
_entity_poly.pdbx_seq_one_letter_code
_entity_poly.pdbx_strand_id
1 'polypeptide(L)' 'LVKENSLCIYPYKEGFFITVKCRNPIEFTKKLKNDKVYVIPTYKGIRISLGSINLKEIPILIEKIKKNYEVC' A
#
# COMPACT_ATOMS: atom_id res chain seq x y z
N LEU A 1 -1.94 -20.34 2.41
CA LEU A 1 -0.75 -19.56 2.79
C LEU A 1 -1.10 -18.08 2.90
N VAL A 2 -1.61 -17.60 4.04
CA VAL A 2 -1.46 -16.19 4.49
C VAL A 2 -1.52 -16.21 6.01
N LYS A 3 -0.37 -16.37 6.65
CA LYS A 3 -0.16 -16.13 8.09
C LYS A 3 0.83 -14.98 8.20
N GLU A 4 0.50 -14.08 9.13
CA GLU A 4 1.28 -12.96 9.67
C GLU A 4 1.40 -11.66 8.83
N ASN A 5 0.74 -10.62 9.36
CA ASN A 5 0.83 -9.18 9.05
C ASN A 5 0.05 -8.69 7.81
N SER A 6 -1.25 -8.98 7.78
CA SER A 6 -2.22 -8.62 6.75
C SER A 6 -2.43 -7.11 6.65
N LEU A 7 -1.81 -6.46 5.67
CA LEU A 7 -2.29 -5.17 5.17
C LEU A 7 -3.77 -5.33 4.78
N CYS A 8 -4.67 -4.47 5.28
CA CYS A 8 -6.07 -4.54 4.89
C CYS A 8 -6.20 -4.08 3.44
N ILE A 9 -6.20 -5.02 2.50
CA ILE A 9 -6.38 -4.75 1.08
C ILE A 9 -7.82 -5.02 0.65
N TYR A 10 -8.26 -4.41 -0.46
CA TYR A 10 -9.40 -4.96 -1.19
C TYR A 10 -8.98 -6.29 -1.86
N PRO A 11 -9.91 -7.25 -2.02
CA PRO A 11 -9.61 -8.50 -2.72
C PRO A 11 -9.03 -8.22 -4.11
N TYR A 12 -7.82 -8.72 -4.35
CA TYR A 12 -7.15 -8.60 -5.64
C TYR A 12 -7.42 -9.88 -6.44
N LYS A 13 -7.84 -9.69 -7.70
CA LYS A 13 -8.07 -10.79 -8.65
C LYS A 13 -7.15 -10.66 -9.86
N GLU A 14 -7.14 -9.48 -10.48
CA GLU A 14 -6.38 -9.18 -11.69
C GLU A 14 -6.19 -7.66 -11.88
N GLY A 15 -5.39 -7.28 -12.88
CA GLY A 15 -5.13 -5.90 -13.26
C GLY A 15 -3.87 -5.29 -12.64
N PHE A 16 -3.61 -4.02 -12.94
CA PHE A 16 -2.34 -3.36 -12.58
C PHE A 16 -2.31 -2.75 -11.18
N PHE A 17 -3.42 -2.76 -10.45
CA PHE A 17 -3.52 -2.02 -9.20
C PHE A 17 -4.03 -2.87 -8.04
N ILE A 18 -3.46 -2.62 -6.87
CA ILE A 18 -3.98 -3.08 -5.58
C ILE A 18 -4.28 -1.86 -4.71
N THR A 19 -5.31 -1.96 -3.86
CA THR A 19 -5.68 -0.89 -2.94
C THR A 19 -5.55 -1.36 -1.50
N VAL A 20 -4.69 -0.68 -0.74
CA VAL A 20 -4.56 -0.82 0.70
C VAL A 20 -5.53 0.16 1.36
N LYS A 21 -6.44 -0.35 2.17
CA LYS A 21 -7.41 0.44 2.93
C LYS A 21 -6.70 1.19 4.06
N CYS A 22 -7.08 2.45 4.29
CA CYS A 22 -6.60 3.26 5.42
C CYS A 22 -7.60 4.39 5.72
N ARG A 23 -7.62 4.91 6.95
CA ARG A 23 -8.55 5.96 7.39
C ARG A 23 -8.26 7.34 6.80
N ASN A 24 -6.98 7.72 6.70
CA ASN A 24 -6.55 9.02 6.19
C ASN A 24 -5.58 8.90 5.00
N PRO A 25 -6.07 8.60 3.78
CA PRO A 25 -5.22 8.33 2.61
C PRO A 25 -4.30 9.49 2.21
N ILE A 26 -4.74 10.73 2.40
CA ILE A 26 -3.95 11.92 2.05
C ILE A 26 -2.75 12.04 2.99
N GLU A 27 -2.98 11.97 4.30
CA GLU A 27 -1.90 12.03 5.28
C GLU A 27 -0.95 10.83 5.15
N PHE A 28 -1.51 9.63 4.97
CA PHE A 28 -0.71 8.43 4.80
C PHE A 28 0.20 8.52 3.57
N THR A 29 -0.32 9.01 2.44
CA THR A 29 0.50 9.25 1.24
C THR A 29 1.62 10.27 1.51
N LYS A 30 1.38 11.32 2.31
CA LYS A 30 2.43 12.27 2.70
C LYS A 30 3.53 11.59 3.53
N LYS A 31 3.17 10.76 4.52
CA LYS A 31 4.13 9.97 5.31
C LYS A 31 4.97 9.05 4.41
N LEU A 32 4.34 8.34 3.49
CA LEU A 32 5.01 7.44 2.55
C LEU A 32 5.98 8.15 1.60
N LYS A 33 5.67 9.37 1.17
CA LYS A 33 6.60 10.17 0.35
C LYS A 33 7.94 10.43 1.07
N ASN A 34 7.93 10.59 2.39
CA ASN A 34 9.16 10.76 3.18
C ASN A 34 10.05 9.51 3.13
N ASP A 35 9.45 8.32 3.00
CA ASP A 35 10.15 7.04 2.80
C ASP A 35 10.39 6.71 1.31
N LYS A 36 10.23 7.69 0.41
CA LYS A 36 10.37 7.56 -1.06
C LYS A 36 9.39 6.55 -1.67
N VAL A 37 8.19 6.42 -1.11
CA VAL A 37 7.10 5.61 -1.65
C VAL A 37 6.02 6.52 -2.23
N TYR A 38 5.79 6.39 -3.53
CA TYR A 38 4.83 7.21 -4.27
C TYR A 38 3.61 6.38 -4.66
N VAL A 39 2.46 6.73 -4.10
CA VAL A 39 1.18 6.02 -4.28
C VAL A 39 0.07 7.02 -4.57
N ILE A 40 -1.06 6.52 -5.06
CA ILE A 40 -2.21 7.35 -5.40
C ILE A 40 -3.22 7.30 -4.23
N PRO A 41 -3.49 8.40 -3.52
CA PRO A 41 -4.55 8.43 -2.52
C PRO A 41 -5.91 8.30 -3.22
N THR A 42 -6.81 7.54 -2.60
CA THR A 42 -8.22 7.37 -3.02
C THR A 42 -9.14 7.63 -1.83
N TYR A 43 -10.46 7.61 -2.02
CA TYR A 43 -11.41 7.93 -0.93
C TYR A 43 -11.28 7.04 0.32
N LYS A 44 -10.98 5.73 0.17
CA LYS A 44 -10.90 4.77 1.30
C LYS A 44 -9.56 4.04 1.43
N GLY A 45 -8.49 4.57 0.83
CA GLY A 45 -7.21 3.87 0.82
C GLY A 45 -6.17 4.49 -0.11
N ILE A 46 -5.03 3.84 -0.22
CA ILE A 46 -4.00 4.14 -1.21
C ILE A 46 -3.97 3.07 -2.29
N ARG A 47 -3.80 3.49 -3.55
CA ARG A 47 -3.68 2.61 -4.70
C ARG A 47 -2.21 2.50 -5.12
N ILE A 48 -1.77 1.28 -5.30
CA ILE A 48 -0.39 0.90 -5.68
C ILE A 48 -0.44 0.32 -7.08
N SER A 49 0.42 0.81 -7.97
CA SER A 49 0.60 0.25 -9.31
C SER A 49 1.57 -0.93 -9.26
N LEU A 50 1.07 -2.15 -9.36
CA LEU A 50 1.89 -3.36 -9.45
C LEU A 50 2.63 -3.44 -10.80
N GLY A 51 2.09 -2.85 -11.87
CA GLY A 51 2.72 -2.82 -13.18
C GLY A 51 3.98 -1.96 -13.29
N SER A 52 4.31 -1.20 -12.24
CA SER A 52 5.43 -0.25 -12.23
C SER A 52 6.50 -0.60 -11.19
N ILE A 53 6.42 -1.79 -10.57
CA ILE A 53 7.26 -2.18 -9.42
C ILE A 53 7.86 -3.56 -9.71
N ASN A 54 9.15 -3.72 -9.42
CA ASN A 54 9.83 -5.02 -9.57
C ASN A 54 9.46 -5.96 -8.42
N LEU A 55 9.45 -7.27 -8.68
CA LEU A 55 9.13 -8.28 -7.66
C LEU A 55 10.01 -8.17 -6.40
N LYS A 56 11.28 -7.77 -6.57
CA LYS A 56 12.23 -7.58 -5.47
C LYS A 56 11.92 -6.37 -4.58
N GLU A 57 11.18 -5.39 -5.09
CA GLU A 57 10.82 -4.17 -4.36
C GLU A 57 9.54 -4.34 -3.53
N ILE A 58 8.73 -5.37 -3.83
CA ILE A 58 7.47 -5.64 -3.14
C ILE A 58 7.66 -5.84 -1.62
N PRO A 59 8.63 -6.64 -1.13
CA PRO A 59 8.86 -6.77 0.31
C PRO A 59 9.21 -5.45 0.99
N ILE A 60 10.11 -4.66 0.38
CA ILE A 60 10.54 -3.34 0.86
C ILE A 60 9.35 -2.37 0.93
N LEU A 61 8.49 -2.39 -0.11
CA LEU A 61 7.27 -1.60 -0.14
C LEU A 61 6.35 -1.97 1.01
N ILE A 62 6.11 -3.26 1.25
CA ILE A 62 5.25 -3.75 2.33
C ILE A 62 5.78 -3.28 3.69
N GLU A 63 7.09 -3.37 3.93
CA GLU A 63 7.72 -2.88 5.17
C GLU A 63 7.50 -1.38 5.38
N LYS A 64 7.77 -0.56 4.35
CA LYS A 64 7.58 0.90 4.42
C LYS A 64 6.12 1.30 4.63
N ILE A 65 5.19 0.57 4.02
CA ILE A 65 3.77 0.78 4.25
C ILE A 65 3.45 0.48 5.70
N LYS A 66 3.84 -0.69 6.23
CA LYS A 66 3.59 -1.11 7.62
C LYS A 66 4.16 -0.16 8.65
N LYS A 67 5.37 0.37 8.44
CA LYS A 67 6.01 1.38 9.31
C LYS A 67 5.12 2.59 9.58
N ASN A 68 4.31 2.99 8.59
CA ASN A 68 3.47 4.18 8.64
C ASN A 68 1.97 3.83 8.68
N TYR A 69 1.62 2.56 8.83
CA TYR A 69 0.27 2.06 8.62
C TYR A 69 -0.58 2.21 9.89
N GLU A 70 -1.55 3.12 9.84
CA GLU A 70 -2.62 3.19 10.84
C GLU A 70 -3.82 2.40 10.31
N VAL A 71 -4.19 1.35 11.06
CA VAL A 71 -5.21 0.36 10.66
C VAL A 71 -6.59 1.02 10.54
N CYS A 72 -7.40 0.48 9.62
CA CYS A 72 -8.82 0.78 9.48
C CYS A 72 -9.63 0.57 10.76
#